data_AF-A0A392V7Y4-F1
#
_entry.id   AF-A0A392V7Y4-F1
#
_cell.length_a   1.000
_cell.length_b   1.000
_cell.length_c   1.000
_cell.angle_alpha   90.00
_cell.angle_beta   90.00
_cell.angle_gamma   90.00
#
_symmetry.space_group_name_H-M   'P 1'
#
loop_
_entity.id
_entity.type
_entity.pdbx_description
1 polymer ?
#
loop_
_entity_poly.entity_id
_entity_poly.type
_entity_poly.pdbx_seq_one_letter_code
_entity_poly.pdbx_strand_id
1 'polypeptide(L)' 'IVFTMRVALACTRAAPESRPMMRSVAQELSATTQDCLSQPFGMITVSKLTGFKK' A
#
# COMPACT_ATOMS: atom_id res chain seq x y z
N ILE A 1 -3.41 8.42 1.28
CA ILE A 1 -1.94 8.19 1.24
C ILE A 1 -1.50 6.83 1.79
N VAL A 2 -1.92 6.40 2.99
CA VAL A 2 -1.51 5.10 3.58
C VAL A 2 -1.75 3.92 2.65
N PHE A 3 -2.93 3.86 2.03
CA PHE A 3 -3.32 2.78 1.12
C PHE A 3 -2.36 2.64 -0.07
N THR A 4 -2.07 3.72 -0.80
CA THR A 4 -1.10 3.67 -1.92
C THR A 4 0.30 3.29 -1.46
N MET A 5 0.71 3.64 -0.25
CA MET A 5 2.00 3.19 0.29
C MET A 5 2.00 1.67 0.57
N ARG A 6 0.86 1.08 0.95
CA ARG A 6 0.72 -0.38 1.06
C ARG A 6 0.84 -1.06 -0.31
N VAL A 7 0.16 -0.51 -1.32
CA VAL A 7 0.22 -1.02 -2.70
C VAL A 7 1.64 -0.93 -3.25
N ALA A 8 2.30 0.22 -3.10
CA ALA A 8 3.69 0.42 -3.52
C ALA A 8 4.64 -0.56 -2.81
N LEU A 9 4.47 -0.78 -1.50
CA LEU A 9 5.27 -1.74 -0.76
C LEU A 9 5.05 -3.17 -1.27
N ALA A 10 3.82 -3.56 -1.60
CA ALA A 10 3.55 -4.87 -2.18
C ALA A 10 4.19 -5.05 -3.56
N CYS A 11 4.24 -4.00 -4.39
CA CYS A 11 4.89 -4.02 -5.70
C CYS A 11 6.42 -4.19 -5.64
N THR A 12 7.06 -3.81 -4.54
CA THR A 12 8.54 -3.84 -4.37
C THR A 12 9.07 -5.12 -3.74
N ARG A 13 8.21 -6.11 -3.47
CA ARG A 13 8.64 -7.38 -2.86
C ARG A 13 9.72 -8.07 -3.69
N ALA A 14 10.73 -8.61 -3.03
CA ALA A 14 11.87 -9.25 -3.68
C ALA A 14 11.44 -10.42 -4.57
N ALA A 15 10.59 -11.31 -4.05
CA ALA A 15 10.03 -12.43 -4.81
C ALA A 15 8.97 -11.93 -5.82
N PRO A 16 9.16 -12.12 -7.14
CA PRO A 16 8.21 -11.69 -8.16
C PRO A 16 6.79 -12.24 -7.94
N GLU A 17 6.68 -13.51 -7.56
CA GLU A 17 5.40 -14.21 -7.34
C GLU A 17 4.56 -13.61 -6.21
N SER A 18 5.21 -12.87 -5.30
CA SER A 18 4.53 -12.23 -4.17
C SER A 18 4.00 -10.84 -4.48
N ARG A 19 4.33 -10.29 -5.66
CA ARG A 19 3.88 -8.97 -6.10
C ARG A 19 2.44 -9.06 -6.60
N PRO A 20 1.64 -7.99 -6.44
CA PRO A 20 0.28 -7.96 -6.95
C PRO A 20 0.25 -7.87 -8.49
N MET A 21 -0.82 -8.36 -9.09
CA MET A 21 -1.07 -8.18 -10.52
C MET A 21 -1.36 -6.71 -10.82
N MET A 22 -0.83 -6.19 -11.93
CA MET A 22 -0.99 -4.77 -12.29
C MET A 22 -2.46 -4.35 -12.45
N ARG A 23 -3.35 -5.25 -12.87
CA ARG A 23 -4.81 -4.99 -12.91
C ARG A 23 -5.35 -4.68 -11.52
N SER A 24 -4.99 -5.46 -10.50
CA SER A 24 -5.41 -5.23 -9.11
C SER A 24 -4.88 -3.90 -8.60
N VAL A 25 -3.62 -3.57 -8.89
CA VAL A 25 -3.01 -2.27 -8.56
C VAL A 25 -3.81 -1.12 -9.19
N ALA A 26 -4.13 -1.21 -10.48
CA ALA A 26 -4.89 -0.17 -11.17
C ALA A 26 -6.29 0.01 -10.58
N GLN A 27 -7.00 -1.09 -10.34
CA GLN A 27 -8.33 -1.07 -9.72
C GLN A 27 -8.31 -0.46 -8.31
N GLU A 28 -7.35 -0.88 -7.49
CA GLU A 28 -7.17 -0.36 -6.13
C GLU A 28 -6.86 1.14 -6.12
N LEU A 29 -5.99 1.61 -7.02
CA LEU A 29 -5.66 3.03 -7.13
C LEU A 29 -6.81 3.88 -7.67
N SER A 30 -7.59 3.35 -8.62
CA SER A 30 -8.76 4.05 -9.18
C SER A 30 -9.95 4.07 -8.23
N ALA A 31 -10.14 3.03 -7.40
CA ALA A 31 -11.27 2.94 -6.48
C ALA A 31 -11.06 3.73 -5.17
N THR A 32 -9.81 4.03 -4.81
CA THR A 32 -9.51 4.63 -3.51
C THR A 32 -9.45 6.15 -3.60
N THR A 33 -10.45 6.83 -3.03
CA THR A 33 -10.34 8.24 -2.65
C THR A 33 -9.42 8.35 -1.44
N GLN A 34 -8.27 8.99 -1.60
CA GLN A 34 -7.30 9.10 -0.51
C GLN A 34 -7.69 10.20 0.47
N ASP A 35 -8.08 9.80 1.68
CA ASP A 35 -8.21 10.74 2.79
C ASP A 35 -6.87 11.36 3.21
N CYS A 36 -6.98 12.56 3.77
CA CYS A 36 -5.88 13.25 4.43
C CYS A 36 -5.33 12.38 5.57
N LEU A 37 -4.02 12.43 5.78
CA LEU A 37 -3.41 11.64 6.85
C LEU A 37 -3.84 12.19 8.22
N SER A 38 -4.28 11.31 9.12
CA SER A 38 -4.59 11.67 10.50
C SER A 38 -3.37 12.02 11.35
N GLN A 39 -2.17 11.72 10.84
CA GLN A 39 -0.88 12.03 11.46
C GLN A 39 0.15 12.38 10.37
N PRO A 40 1.19 13.17 10.68
CA PRO A 40 2.26 13.44 9.74
C PRO A 40 2.86 12.15 9.15
N PHE A 41 3.17 12.18 7.86
CA PHE A 41 3.70 11.01 7.16
C PHE A 41 4.95 10.41 7.83
N GLY A 42 5.85 11.26 8.35
CA GLY A 42 7.06 10.83 9.05
C GLY A 42 6.82 10.03 10.34
N MET A 43 5.59 10.03 10.89
CA MET A 43 5.22 9.24 12.06
C MET A 43 4.62 7.87 11.70
N ILE A 44 4.41 7.59 10.41
CA ILE A 44 3.87 6.33 9.92
C ILE A 44 5.01 5.33 9.78
N THR A 45 5.03 4.30 10.62
CA THR A 45 6.00 3.21 10.55
C THR A 45 5.64 2.21 9.47
N VAL A 46 6.65 1.52 8.92
CA VAL A 46 6.45 0.43 7.95
C VAL A 46 5.54 -0.67 8.51
N SER A 47 5.61 -0.96 9.81
CA SER A 47 4.72 -1.92 10.49
C SER A 47 3.23 -1.58 10.39
N LYS A 48 2.86 -0.29 10.33
CA LYS A 48 1.48 0.17 10.11
C LYS A 48 1.05 0.05 8.63
N LEU A 49 2.02 -0.01 7.72
CA LEU A 49 1.82 -0.21 6.28
C LEU A 49 1.70 -1.70 5.93
N THR A 50 2.46 -2.57 6.60
CA THR A 50 2.44 -4.02 6.38
C THR A 50 1.26 -4.73 7.06
N GLY A 51 0.11 -4.07 7.23
CA GLY A 51 -1.08 -4.57 7.92
C GLY A 51 -1.76 -5.80 7.29
N PHE A 52 -1.02 -6.68 6.63
CA PHE A 52 -1.37 -8.07 6.43
C PHE A 52 -1.32 -8.76 7.80
N LYS A 53 -2.47 -8.83 8.49
CA LYS A 53 -2.69 -9.93 9.41
C LYS A 53 -2.90 -11.18 8.56
N LYS A 54 -2.08 -12.20 8.84
CA LYS A 54 -2.26 -13.56 8.30
C LYS A 54 -3.63 -14.11 8.70
#